data_AF-A0A7X2MQZ0-F1
#
_entry.id   AF-A0A7X2MQZ0-F1
#
_cell.length_a   1.000
_cell.length_b   1.000
_cell.length_c   1.000
_cell.angle_alpha   90.00
_cell.angle_beta   90.00
_cell.angle_gamma   90.00
#
_symmetry.space_group_name_H-M   'P 1'
#
loop_
_entity.id
_entity.type
_entity.pdbx_description
1 polymer ?
#
loop_
_entity_poly.entity_id
_entity_poly.type
_entity_poly.pdbx_seq_one_letter_code
_entity_poly.pdbx_strand_id
1 'polypeptide(L)' 'MSHPDLAALNEMSKVQRAMALAATNAQLEKSSAEERVSWALENLPGAYVLSSSFGIQAAVSLHLVTRLQPDIP' A
#
# COMPACT_ATOMS: atom_id res chain seq x y z
N MET A 1 -11.90 11.08 -1.58
CA MET A 1 -12.21 9.66 -1.29
C MET A 1 -12.04 9.47 0.22
N SER A 2 -12.84 8.62 0.86
CA SER A 2 -12.68 8.33 2.29
C SER A 2 -11.43 7.48 2.50
N HIS A 3 -10.49 7.95 3.32
CA HIS A 3 -9.33 7.19 3.73
C HIS A 3 -9.75 5.96 4.54
N PRO A 4 -9.15 4.78 4.32
CA PRO A 4 -9.47 3.59 5.11
C PRO A 4 -9.08 3.81 6.58
N ASP A 5 -10.07 3.71 7.47
CA ASP A 5 -9.84 3.76 8.92
C ASP A 5 -9.31 2.41 9.41
N LEU A 6 -8.02 2.36 9.72
CA LEU A 6 -7.35 1.15 10.19
C LEU A 6 -7.94 0.62 11.50
N ALA A 7 -8.34 1.49 12.42
CA ALA A 7 -8.90 1.07 13.71
C ALA A 7 -10.24 0.37 13.49
N ALA A 8 -11.13 0.98 12.69
CA ALA A 8 -12.41 0.38 12.35
C ALA A 8 -12.25 -0.96 11.60
N LEU A 9 -11.29 -1.05 10.67
CA LEU A 9 -11.03 -2.27 9.91
C LEU A 9 -10.50 -3.42 10.79
N ASN A 10 -9.73 -3.12 11.83
CA ASN A 10 -9.18 -4.12 12.74
C ASN A 10 -10.25 -4.82 13.57
N GLU A 11 -11.33 -4.12 13.94
CA GLU A 11 -12.48 -4.67 14.66
C GLU A 11 -13.36 -5.59 13.79
N MET A 12 -13.20 -5.56 12.46
CA MET A 12 -13.95 -6.41 11.54
C MET A 12 -13.38 -7.83 11.45
N SER A 13 -14.24 -8.81 11.18
CA SER A 13 -13.79 -10.14 10.75
C SER A 13 -13.02 -10.06 9.43
N LYS A 14 -12.18 -11.07 9.16
CA LYS A 14 -11.38 -11.14 7.92
C LYS A 14 -12.23 -10.98 6.64
N VAL A 15 -13.42 -11.59 6.62
CA VAL A 15 -14.33 -11.52 5.46
C VAL A 15 -14.91 -10.11 5.30
N GLN A 16 -15.39 -9.52 6.39
CA GLN A 16 -15.93 -8.15 6.37
C GLN A 16 -14.86 -7.12 5.95
N ARG A 17 -13.63 -7.26 6.47
CA ARG A 17 -12.50 -6.41 6.09
C ARG A 17 -12.17 -6.53 4.61
N ALA A 18 -12.14 -7.75 4.06
CA ALA A 18 -11.91 -7.97 2.64
C ALA A 18 -13.00 -7.35 1.77
N MET A 19 -14.28 -7.45 2.18
CA MET A 19 -15.39 -6.81 1.48
C MET A 19 -15.32 -5.29 1.54
N ALA A 20 -14.97 -4.71 2.70
CA ALA A 20 -14.83 -3.27 2.87
C ALA A 20 -13.73 -2.68 1.97
N LEU A 21 -12.63 -3.41 1.76
CA LEU A 21 -11.50 -2.99 0.92
C LEU A 21 -11.67 -3.32 -0.57
N ALA A 22 -12.70 -4.07 -0.96
CA ALA A 22 -12.85 -4.60 -2.32
C ALA A 22 -12.95 -3.49 -3.38
N ALA A 23 -13.70 -2.42 -3.10
CA ALA A 23 -13.86 -1.30 -4.03
C ALA A 23 -12.53 -0.55 -4.27
N THR A 24 -11.80 -0.27 -3.19
CA THR A 24 -10.47 0.37 -3.27
C THR A 24 -9.48 -0.51 -4.02
N ASN A 25 -9.46 -1.81 -3.73
CA ASN A 25 -8.59 -2.75 -4.44
C ASN A 25 -8.93 -2.83 -5.93
N ALA A 26 -10.21 -2.82 -6.31
CA ALA A 26 -10.63 -2.81 -7.72
C ALA A 26 -10.20 -1.54 -8.48
N GLN A 27 -10.07 -0.41 -7.78
CA GLN A 27 -9.49 0.81 -8.36
C GLN A 27 -7.99 0.68 -8.52
N LEU A 28 -7.28 0.27 -7.46
CA LEU A 28 -5.82 0.13 -7.45
C LEU A 28 -5.33 -0.93 -8.45
N GLU A 29 -6.13 -1.95 -8.74
CA GLU A 29 -5.80 -2.98 -9.72
C GLU A 29 -5.55 -2.39 -11.12
N LYS A 30 -6.22 -1.28 -11.44
CA LYS A 30 -6.08 -0.58 -12.74
C LYS A 30 -4.89 0.38 -12.79
N SER A 31 -4.25 0.64 -11.65
CA SER A 31 -3.13 1.56 -11.51
C SER A 31 -1.78 0.87 -11.72
N SER A 32 -0.79 1.63 -12.19
CA SER A 32 0.61 1.18 -12.24
C SER A 32 1.18 0.95 -10.84
N ALA A 33 2.36 0.32 -10.77
CA ALA A 33 3.04 0.11 -9.49
C ALA A 33 3.39 1.43 -8.80
N GLU A 34 3.87 2.42 -9.55
CA GLU A 34 4.17 3.77 -9.06
C GLU A 34 2.93 4.47 -8.54
N GLU A 35 1.82 4.42 -9.29
CA GLU A 35 0.55 5.01 -8.89
C GLU A 35 -0.01 4.38 -7.61
N ARG A 36 0.13 3.06 -7.44
CA ARG A 36 -0.27 2.37 -6.21
C ARG A 36 0.55 2.83 -5.01
N VAL A 37 1.86 3.02 -5.17
CA VAL A 37 2.74 3.51 -4.09
C VAL A 37 2.41 4.96 -3.76
N SER A 38 2.27 5.84 -4.76
CA SER A 38 1.88 7.24 -4.54
C SER A 38 0.52 7.34 -3.85
N TRP A 39 -0.46 6.55 -4.30
CA TRP A 39 -1.77 6.48 -3.63
C TRP A 39 -1.63 6.05 -2.18
N ALA A 40 -0.82 5.03 -1.89
CA ALA A 40 -0.60 4.57 -0.52
C ALA A 40 0.01 5.68 0.35
N LEU A 41 1.05 6.37 -0.14
CA LEU A 41 1.73 7.48 0.55
C LEU A 41 0.79 8.65 0.87
N GLU A 42 -0.16 8.92 -0.01
CA GLU A 42 -1.14 10.01 0.14
C GLU A 42 -2.36 9.62 0.99
N ASN A 43 -2.74 8.32 1.01
CA ASN A 43 -4.05 7.91 1.51
C ASN A 43 -4.01 7.03 2.75
N LEU A 44 -2.90 6.37 3.07
CA LEU A 44 -2.78 5.54 4.25
C LEU A 44 -2.20 6.34 5.43
N PRO A 45 -2.58 6.02 6.67
CA PRO A 45 -2.01 6.68 7.84
C PRO A 45 -0.71 6.02 8.29
N GLY A 46 0.10 6.76 9.05
CA GLY A 46 1.24 6.24 9.78
C GLY A 46 2.58 6.31 9.04
N ALA A 47 3.57 5.59 9.56
CA ALA A 47 4.90 5.51 8.96
C ALA A 47 4.95 4.41 7.90
N TYR A 48 5.68 4.68 6.82
CA TYR A 48 5.89 3.75 5.72
C TYR A 48 7.23 3.05 5.87
N VAL A 49 7.25 1.75 5.61
CA VAL A 49 8.44 0.90 5.64
C VAL A 49 8.43 0.00 4.40
N LEU A 50 9.60 -0.28 3.84
CA LEU A 50 9.76 -1.22 2.74
C LEU A 50 10.56 -2.44 3.19
N SER A 51 9.88 -3.55 3.41
CA SER A 51 10.55 -4.83 3.69
C SER A 51 10.98 -5.53 2.39
N SER A 52 12.23 -5.97 2.32
CA SER A 52 12.79 -6.72 1.20
C SER A 52 13.66 -7.87 1.70
N SER A 53 13.53 -9.05 1.08
CA SER A 53 14.41 -10.19 1.33
C SER A 53 15.74 -10.12 0.59
N PHE A 54 15.97 -9.06 -0.22
CA PHE A 54 17.16 -8.89 -1.05
C PHE A 54 17.41 -10.06 -2.03
N GLY A 55 16.35 -10.75 -2.46
CA GLY A 55 16.42 -11.77 -3.50
C GLY A 55 16.67 -11.20 -4.92
N ILE A 56 16.65 -12.08 -5.92
CA ILE A 56 17.05 -11.77 -7.31
C ILE A 56 16.36 -10.52 -7.90
N GLN A 57 15.09 -10.29 -7.57
CA GLN A 57 14.28 -9.20 -8.11
C GLN A 57 14.14 -8.00 -7.15
N ALA A 58 14.82 -8.01 -6.00
CA ALA A 58 14.68 -6.98 -4.98
C ALA A 58 14.99 -5.57 -5.50
N ALA A 59 15.93 -5.46 -6.44
CA ALA A 59 16.32 -4.19 -7.03
C ALA A 59 15.15 -3.43 -7.67
N VAL A 60 14.13 -4.13 -8.20
CA VAL A 60 12.98 -3.50 -8.85
C VAL A 60 12.15 -2.72 -7.83
N SER A 61 11.69 -3.39 -6.76
CA SER A 61 10.87 -2.75 -5.73
C SER A 61 11.66 -1.69 -4.95
N LEU A 62 12.92 -1.99 -4.61
CA LEU A 62 13.79 -1.04 -3.92
C LEU A 62 13.98 0.24 -4.73
N HIS A 63 14.29 0.11 -6.03
CA HIS A 63 14.46 1.27 -6.91
C HIS A 63 13.17 2.08 -7.06
N LEU A 64 12.04 1.42 -7.33
CA LEU A 64 10.77 2.11 -7.55
C LEU A 64 10.34 2.91 -6.31
N VAL A 65 10.32 2.27 -5.15
CA VAL A 65 9.75 2.88 -3.93
C VAL A 65 10.67 3.97 -3.38
N THR A 66 11.99 3.78 -3.37
CA THR A 66 12.95 4.79 -2.89
C THR A 66 13.00 6.05 -3.77
N ARG A 67 12.58 5.96 -5.04
CA ARG A 67 12.43 7.12 -5.93
C ARG A 67 11.21 7.97 -5.62
N LEU A 68 10.16 7.36 -5.05
CA LEU A 68 8.93 8.04 -4.65
C LEU A 68 8.99 8.55 -3.20
N GLN A 69 9.57 7.74 -2.30
CA GLN A 69 9.85 8.11 -0.92
C GLN A 69 11.33 7.86 -0.60
N PRO A 70 12.18 8.89 -0.77
CA PRO A 70 13.58 8.82 -0.40
C PRO A 70 13.74 8.44 1.07
N ASP A 71 14.81 7.69 1.37
CA ASP A 71 15.19 7.28 2.73
C ASP A 71 14.11 6.44 3.47
N ILE A 72 13.19 5.80 2.74
CA ILE A 72 12.23 4.86 3.35
C ILE A 72 12.98 3.71 4.05
N PRO A 73 12.67 3.43 5.34
CA PRO A 73 13.35 2.40 6.12
C PRO A 73 12.94 0.97 5.74
#